data_AF-A0A447JJ31-F1
#
_entry.id   AF-A0A447JJ31-F1
#
_cell.length_a   1.000
_cell.length_b   1.000
_cell.length_c   1.000
_cell.angle_alpha   90.00
_cell.angle_beta   90.00
_cell.angle_gamma   90.00
#
_symmetry.space_group_name_H-M   'P 1'
#
loop_
_entity.id
_entity.type
_entity.pdbx_description
1 polymer ?
#
loop_
_entity_poly.entity_id
_entity_poly.type
_entity_poly.pdbx_seq_one_letter_code
_entity_poly.pdbx_strand_id
1 'polypeptide(L)'
;MPALRKGDEDRTLPAVNKGDALTLLELTPAQHFTKPPARFSEASLVKELEKRGIGRPSTYASIISTIQDRGYVRVENRRFYAEKNG
;
A
#
# COMPACT_ATOMS: atom_id res chain seq x y z
N MET A 1 13.34 -15.27 24.79
CA MET A 1 13.95 -14.51 23.68
C MET A 1 12.83 -14.13 22.71
N PRO A 2 12.58 -12.84 22.40
CA PRO A 2 11.49 -12.47 21.51
C PRO A 2 11.89 -12.59 20.04
N ALA A 3 10.93 -13.02 19.23
CA ALA A 3 11.07 -13.36 17.82
C ALA A 3 11.32 -12.13 16.94
N LEU A 4 12.22 -12.30 15.95
CA LEU A 4 12.56 -11.31 14.93
C LEU A 4 11.35 -11.05 14.02
N ARG A 5 10.65 -9.92 14.22
CA ARG A 5 9.64 -9.43 13.27
C ARG A 5 10.36 -8.82 12.08
N LYS A 6 10.15 -9.42 10.91
CA LYS A 6 10.70 -8.98 9.62
C LYS A 6 9.87 -7.79 9.11
N GLY A 7 10.13 -6.62 9.67
CA GLY A 7 9.64 -5.33 9.22
C GLY A 7 10.73 -4.30 9.49
N ASP A 8 11.09 -3.52 8.48
CA ASP A 8 12.15 -2.48 8.55
C ASP A 8 11.91 -1.40 9.62
N GLU A 9 10.75 -1.41 10.28
CA GLU A 9 10.32 -0.39 11.24
C GLU A 9 10.97 -0.54 12.63
N ASP A 10 11.45 -1.75 12.99
CA ASP A 10 12.09 -2.03 14.29
C ASP A 10 13.56 -2.45 14.12
N ARG A 11 14.34 -1.69 13.34
CA ARG A 11 15.79 -1.91 13.25
C ARG A 11 16.49 -1.28 14.46
N THR A 12 17.08 -2.12 15.30
CA THR A 12 17.96 -1.65 16.36
C THR A 12 19.25 -1.14 15.74
N LEU A 13 19.50 0.16 15.93
CA LEU A 13 20.73 0.81 15.50
C LEU A 13 21.74 0.78 16.67
N PRO A 14 23.04 0.64 16.39
CA PRO A 14 24.08 0.75 17.41
C PRO A 14 24.13 2.17 17.98
N ALA A 15 24.53 2.30 19.25
CA ALA A 15 24.76 3.60 19.86
C ALA A 15 26.01 4.26 19.24
N VAL A 16 25.82 5.43 18.64
CA VAL A 16 26.89 6.26 18.06
C VAL A 16 26.78 7.69 18.58
N ASN A 17 27.91 8.34 18.82
CA ASN A 17 27.97 9.72 19.27
C ASN A 17 28.28 10.68 18.12
N LYS A 18 27.90 11.95 18.29
CA LYS A 18 28.23 13.00 17.31
C LYS A 18 29.75 13.19 17.26
N GLY A 19 30.35 12.83 16.12
CA GLY A 19 31.79 12.94 15.89
C GLY A 19 32.54 11.61 15.82
N ASP A 20 31.85 10.48 16.03
CA ASP A 20 32.47 9.15 15.88
C ASP A 20 32.90 8.90 14.44
N ALA A 21 34.13 8.39 14.26
CA ALA A 21 34.66 8.01 12.96
C ALA A 21 34.06 6.66 12.52
N LEU A 22 33.29 6.66 11.42
CA LEU A 22 32.72 5.46 10.82
C LEU A 22 33.59 4.97 9.68
N THR A 23 33.81 3.65 9.61
CA THR A 23 34.53 3.02 8.49
C THR A 23 33.54 2.74 7.35
N LEU A 24 33.86 3.20 6.14
CA LEU A 24 33.08 2.89 4.96
C LEU A 24 33.30 1.42 4.57
N LEU A 25 32.26 0.60 4.72
CA LEU A 25 32.30 -0.81 4.36
C LEU A 25 31.99 -1.03 2.87
N GLU A 26 30.90 -0.42 2.39
CA GLU A 26 30.41 -0.63 1.03
C GLU A 26 29.59 0.57 0.55
N LEU A 27 29.61 0.82 -0.77
CA LEU A 27 28.75 1.76 -1.47
C LEU A 27 27.88 1.00 -2.47
N THR A 28 26.56 0.96 -2.22
CA THR A 28 25.60 0.29 -3.10
C THR A 28 24.78 1.34 -3.86
N PRO A 29 25.08 1.62 -5.15
CA PRO A 29 24.29 2.57 -5.93
C PRO A 29 22.90 1.97 -6.23
N ALA A 30 21.85 2.65 -5.78
CA ALA A 30 20.46 2.24 -6.02
C ALA A 30 19.75 3.30 -6.86
N GLN A 31 19.29 2.89 -8.04
CA GLN A 31 18.45 3.74 -8.89
C GLN A 31 16.98 3.45 -8.62
N HIS A 32 16.23 4.48 -8.25
CA HIS A 32 14.80 4.38 -7.99
C HIS A 32 14.02 5.11 -9.09
N PHE A 33 12.95 4.47 -9.55
CA PHE A 33 11.97 5.08 -10.45
C PHE A 33 10.73 5.47 -9.66
N THR A 34 10.05 6.53 -10.10
CA THR A 34 8.73 6.86 -9.60
C THR A 34 7.77 5.76 -10.01
N LYS A 35 7.01 5.26 -9.04
CA LYS A 35 5.98 4.26 -9.29
C LYS A 35 4.67 4.99 -9.52
N PRO A 36 3.86 4.58 -10.50
CA PRO A 36 2.52 5.13 -10.63
C PRO A 36 1.70 4.82 -9.37
N PRO A 37 0.62 5.59 -9.12
CA PRO A 37 -0.26 5.34 -7.99
C PRO A 37 -0.72 3.88 -7.98
N ALA A 38 -0.70 3.27 -6.80
CA ALA A 38 -1.19 1.92 -6.64
C ALA A 38 -2.69 1.87 -6.99
N ARG A 39 -3.09 0.87 -7.78
CA ARG A 39 -4.51 0.60 -8.03
C ARG A 39 -5.21 0.26 -6.72
N PHE A 40 -6.50 0.58 -6.66
CA PHE A 40 -7.32 0.22 -5.51
C PHE A 40 -7.42 -1.31 -5.38
N SER A 41 -7.22 -1.83 -4.18
CA SER A 41 -7.81 -3.08 -3.68
C SER A 41 -9.15 -2.79 -3.00
N GLU A 42 -9.93 -3.82 -2.69
CA GLU A 42 -11.20 -3.69 -1.93
C GLU A 42 -11.00 -2.92 -0.63
N ALA A 43 -9.99 -3.30 0.17
CA ALA A 43 -9.70 -2.62 1.43
C ALA A 43 -9.38 -1.12 1.24
N SER A 44 -8.56 -0.78 0.23
CA SER A 44 -8.23 0.62 -0.05
C SER A 44 -9.40 1.41 -0.64
N LEU A 45 -10.28 0.75 -1.40
CA LEU A 45 -11.47 1.37 -1.97
C LEU A 45 -12.50 1.67 -0.87
N VAL A 46 -12.72 0.73 0.06
CA VAL A 46 -13.55 0.96 1.26
C VAL A 46 -13.02 2.15 2.05
N LYS A 47 -11.71 2.19 2.30
CA LYS A 47 -11.06 3.30 3.01
C LYS A 47 -11.25 4.65 2.30
N GLU A 48 -11.21 4.66 0.98
CA GLU A 48 -11.43 5.88 0.19
C GLU A 48 -12.92 6.30 0.18
N LEU A 49 -13.85 5.36 0.09
CA LEU A 49 -15.29 5.61 0.19
C LEU A 49 -15.68 6.19 1.55
N GLU A 50 -15.06 5.69 2.62
CA GLU A 50 -15.22 6.20 3.99
C GLU A 50 -14.65 7.62 4.12
N LYS A 51 -13.40 7.83 3.65
CA LYS A 51 -12.72 9.12 3.70
C LYS A 51 -13.50 10.24 2.99
N ARG A 52 -14.17 9.90 1.88
CA ARG A 52 -15.02 10.84 1.13
C ARG A 52 -16.45 10.94 1.67
N GLY A 53 -16.82 10.15 2.68
CA GLY A 53 -18.16 10.14 3.26
C GLY A 53 -19.24 9.54 2.35
N ILE A 54 -18.85 8.82 1.29
CA ILE A 54 -19.76 8.24 0.29
C ILE A 54 -20.30 6.89 0.77
N GLY A 55 -19.45 6.06 1.38
CA GLY A 55 -19.84 4.73 1.86
C GLY A 55 -20.21 4.69 3.34
N ARG A 56 -20.92 3.64 3.74
CA ARG A 56 -21.27 3.29 5.12
C ARG A 56 -20.98 1.81 5.34
N PRO A 57 -20.82 1.34 6.60
CA PRO A 57 -20.59 -0.08 6.90
C PRO A 57 -21.60 -1.03 6.24
N SER A 58 -22.85 -0.60 6.10
CA SER A 58 -23.91 -1.35 5.44
C SER A 58 -23.89 -1.32 3.91
N THR A 59 -23.15 -0.39 3.28
CA THR A 59 -23.21 -0.17 1.83
C THR A 59 -21.92 -0.52 1.09
N TYR A 60 -20.79 -0.70 1.77
CA TYR A 60 -19.50 -0.98 1.12
C TYR A 60 -19.54 -2.21 0.22
N ALA A 61 -20.03 -3.34 0.74
CA ALA A 61 -20.13 -4.58 -0.01
C ALA A 61 -21.05 -4.41 -1.23
N SER A 62 -22.23 -3.82 -1.03
CA SER A 62 -23.21 -3.60 -2.11
C SER A 62 -22.67 -2.70 -3.21
N ILE A 63 -21.97 -1.60 -2.88
CA ILE A 63 -21.35 -0.70 -3.86
C ILE A 63 -20.31 -1.47 -4.68
N ILE A 64 -19.41 -2.21 -4.02
CA ILE A 64 -18.32 -2.95 -4.64
C ILE A 64 -18.83 -4.07 -5.55
N SER A 65 -19.84 -4.82 -5.11
CA SER A 65 -20.49 -5.84 -5.94
C SER A 65 -21.19 -5.20 -7.14
N THR A 66 -21.97 -4.14 -6.92
CA THR A 66 -22.75 -3.50 -8.00
C THR A 66 -21.87 -2.98 -9.14
N ILE A 67 -20.73 -2.36 -8.84
CA ILE A 67 -19.83 -1.84 -9.89
C ILE A 67 -19.09 -2.96 -10.65
N GLN A 68 -18.88 -4.12 -10.02
CA GLN A 68 -18.32 -5.31 -10.66
C GLN A 68 -19.37 -6.02 -11.52
N ASP A 69 -20.56 -6.25 -10.97
CA ASP A 69 -21.67 -6.94 -11.65
C ASP A 69 -22.13 -6.19 -12.90
N ARG A 70 -22.11 -4.86 -12.86
CA ARG A 70 -22.42 -4.00 -14.03
C ARG A 70 -21.28 -3.92 -15.04
N GLY A 71 -20.12 -4.50 -14.76
CA GLY A 71 -18.98 -4.51 -15.65
C GLY A 71 -18.24 -3.17 -15.80
N TYR A 72 -18.40 -2.23 -14.87
CA TYR A 72 -17.63 -0.97 -14.87
C TYR A 72 -16.19 -1.18 -14.41
N VAL A 73 -15.97 -2.15 -13.53
CA VAL A 73 -14.66 -2.49 -13.02
C VAL A 73 -14.45 -4.01 -13.02
N ARG A 74 -13.22 -4.43 -13.24
CA ARG A 74 -12.79 -5.82 -13.06
C ARG A 74 -11.73 -5.93 -11.97
N VAL A 75 -11.76 -7.03 -11.23
CA VAL A 75 -10.74 -7.37 -10.23
C VAL A 75 -9.76 -8.35 -10.85
N GLU A 76 -8.49 -7.96 -10.94
CA GLU A 76 -7.40 -8.81 -11.40
C GLU A 76 -6.25 -8.69 -10.40
N ASN A 77 -5.71 -9.82 -9.94
CA ASN A 77 -4.66 -9.85 -8.91
C ASN A 77 -5.01 -9.04 -7.64
N ARG A 78 -6.28 -9.10 -7.19
CA ARG A 78 -6.82 -8.35 -6.05
C ARG A 78 -6.73 -6.82 -6.21
N ARG A 79 -6.70 -6.32 -7.45
CA ARG A 79 -6.67 -4.89 -7.80
C ARG A 79 -7.76 -4.57 -8.80
N PHE A 80 -8.37 -3.40 -8.66
CA PHE A 80 -9.39 -2.89 -9.57
C PHE A 80 -8.79 -2.29 -10.84
N TYR A 81 -9.40 -2.63 -11.96
CA TYR A 81 -9.18 -2.03 -13.27
C TYR A 81 -10.52 -1.49 -13.77
N ALA A 82 -10.54 -0.24 -14.22
CA ALA A 82 -11.72 0.32 -14.90
C ALA A 82 -11.81 -0.26 -16.32
N GLU A 83 -13.01 -0.68 -16.70
CA GLU A 83 -13.32 -1.17 -18.05
C GLU A 83 -13.79 -0.02 -18.95
N LYS A 84 -13.63 -0.17 -20.28
CA LYS A 84 -13.92 0.90 -21.28
C LYS A 84 -15.39 1.35 -21.33
N ASN A 85 -16.30 0.59 -20.72
CA ASN A 85 -17.72 0.93 -20.66
C ASN A 85 -18.07 1.83 -19.46
N GLY A 86 -17.06 2.31 -18.71
CA GLY A 86 -17.20 3.21 -17.56
C GLY A 86 -16.36 4.47 -17.68
#